data_AF-A0AA96LCZ6-F1
#
_entry.id   AF-A0AA96LCZ6-F1
#
_cell.length_a   1.000
_cell.length_b   1.000
_cell.length_c   1.000
_cell.angle_alpha   90.00
_cell.angle_beta   90.00
_cell.angle_gamma   90.00
#
_symmetry.space_group_name_H-M   'P 1'
#
loop_
_entity.id
_entity.type
_entity.pdbx_description
1 polymer ?
#
loop_
_entity_poly.entity_id
_entity_poly.type
_entity_poly.pdbx_seq_one_letter_code
_entity_poly.pdbx_strand_id
1 'polypeptide(L)'
;MPLWPRRTPAGDKESRKPNRPKDAEPGTGEERPMIPLPAETLEDTDVALHAERQLIQWVDEAVDDFARRGGFDNLPGKGKPLKVPEGDVLQTIMQNAKIPPPWVMLRREIGVAMEYAVELMDSGAGEQAVDDQLLLINRQILELNLMAPSLSLHRRKVSRDTIREQAAKWNEGG
;
A
#
# COMPACT_ATOMS: atom_id res chain seq x y z
N MET A 1 38.79 -25.51 2.19
CA MET A 1 38.12 -25.41 0.88
C MET A 1 37.78 -26.82 0.40
N PRO A 2 36.52 -27.12 0.02
CA PRO A 2 36.16 -28.29 -0.77
C PRO A 2 35.91 -27.90 -2.25
N LEU A 3 36.14 -28.85 -3.17
CA LEU A 3 35.95 -28.69 -4.62
C LEU A 3 34.63 -29.32 -5.09
N TRP A 4 34.15 -28.90 -6.26
CA TRP A 4 33.11 -29.53 -7.10
C TRP A 4 33.76 -29.87 -8.47
N PRO A 5 33.20 -30.70 -9.39
CA PRO A 5 31.80 -31.15 -9.59
C PRO A 5 31.67 -32.71 -9.44
N ARG A 6 30.72 -33.53 -9.97
CA ARG A 6 29.85 -33.55 -11.18
C ARG A 6 28.50 -34.27 -10.95
N ARG A 7 27.70 -34.39 -12.03
CA ARG A 7 26.42 -35.14 -12.19
C ARG A 7 26.67 -36.67 -12.15
N THR A 8 25.71 -37.58 -11.99
CA THR A 8 24.41 -37.84 -12.68
C THR A 8 23.52 -38.83 -11.86
N PRO A 9 22.33 -39.35 -12.29
CA PRO A 9 21.38 -38.97 -13.36
C PRO A 9 19.90 -38.81 -12.88
N ALA A 10 18.99 -38.58 -13.84
CA ALA A 10 17.56 -38.96 -13.92
C ALA A 10 16.64 -39.05 -12.67
N GLY A 11 15.52 -38.32 -12.73
CA GLY A 11 14.30 -38.51 -11.94
C GLY A 11 13.16 -37.67 -12.56
N ASP A 12 12.01 -38.28 -12.81
CA ASP A 12 11.04 -37.79 -13.80
C ASP A 12 10.29 -36.49 -13.45
N LYS A 13 9.90 -35.77 -14.50
CA LYS A 13 8.81 -34.76 -14.46
C LYS A 13 7.88 -34.93 -15.65
N GLU A 14 6.71 -35.52 -15.36
CA GLU A 14 5.58 -35.72 -16.26
C GLU A 14 5.22 -34.41 -17.01
N SER A 15 5.40 -34.39 -18.33
CA SER A 15 5.12 -33.20 -19.16
C SER A 15 3.76 -33.30 -19.84
N ARG A 16 2.73 -32.78 -19.15
CA ARG A 16 1.33 -32.74 -19.59
C ARG A 16 1.19 -32.03 -20.95
N LYS A 17 1.13 -32.80 -22.04
CA LYS A 17 0.95 -32.28 -23.40
C LYS A 17 -0.39 -31.54 -23.51
N PRO A 18 -0.44 -30.32 -24.11
CA PRO A 18 -1.71 -29.65 -24.39
C PRO A 18 -2.47 -30.41 -25.48
N ASN A 19 -3.75 -30.67 -25.23
CA ASN A 19 -4.62 -31.32 -26.21
C ASN A 19 -4.98 -30.31 -27.31
N ARG A 20 -4.45 -30.51 -28.54
CA ARG A 20 -4.77 -29.67 -29.68
C ARG A 20 -5.98 -30.27 -30.41
N PRO A 21 -7.14 -29.60 -30.49
CA PRO A 21 -8.24 -30.07 -31.32
C PRO A 21 -7.76 -30.14 -32.78
N LYS A 22 -8.14 -31.23 -33.45
CA LYS A 22 -8.14 -31.29 -34.90
C LYS A 22 -9.41 -30.61 -35.43
N ASP A 23 -9.48 -30.45 -36.74
CA ASP A 23 -10.73 -30.18 -37.46
C ASP A 23 -11.36 -28.81 -37.12
N ALA A 24 -10.58 -27.75 -37.37
CA ALA A 24 -11.11 -26.43 -37.70
C ALA A 24 -10.96 -26.23 -39.22
N GLU A 25 -12.06 -25.95 -39.92
CA GLU A 25 -12.09 -25.90 -41.38
C GLU A 25 -11.28 -24.73 -41.98
N PRO A 26 -10.80 -24.85 -43.24
CA PRO A 26 -10.10 -23.77 -43.91
C PRO A 26 -11.05 -22.60 -44.17
N GLY A 27 -10.93 -21.55 -43.35
CA GLY A 27 -11.58 -20.26 -43.59
C GLY A 27 -11.28 -19.74 -45.00
N THR A 28 -12.26 -19.07 -45.60
CA THR A 28 -12.14 -18.48 -46.94
C THR A 28 -10.91 -17.57 -47.04
N GLY A 29 -10.36 -17.49 -48.26
CA GLY A 29 -9.05 -16.91 -48.56
C GLY A 29 -8.94 -15.39 -48.44
N GLU A 30 -9.40 -14.81 -47.33
CA GLU A 30 -8.90 -13.52 -46.85
C GLU A 30 -7.47 -13.73 -46.36
N GLU A 31 -6.48 -13.22 -47.11
CA GLU A 31 -5.12 -13.10 -46.60
C GLU A 31 -5.18 -12.29 -45.30
N ARG A 32 -4.78 -12.91 -44.18
CA ARG A 32 -4.61 -12.18 -42.92
C ARG A 32 -3.67 -11.01 -43.23
N PRO A 33 -4.09 -9.75 -43.06
CA PRO A 33 -3.25 -8.62 -43.44
C PRO A 33 -1.95 -8.75 -42.67
N MET A 34 -0.84 -8.89 -43.40
CA MET A 34 0.48 -8.74 -42.83
C MET A 34 0.59 -7.27 -42.45
N ILE A 35 0.18 -6.94 -41.22
CA ILE A 35 0.53 -5.67 -40.59
C ILE A 35 2.07 -5.68 -40.59
N PRO A 36 2.73 -4.81 -41.38
CA PRO A 36 4.16 -4.72 -41.24
C PRO A 36 4.42 -4.22 -39.82
N LEU A 37 5.24 -4.96 -39.07
CA LEU A 37 5.93 -4.34 -37.95
C LEU A 37 6.64 -3.11 -38.55
N PRO A 38 6.51 -1.91 -37.95
CA PRO A 38 7.12 -0.71 -38.51
C PRO A 38 8.61 -1.00 -38.73
N ALA A 39 9.04 -0.92 -39.99
CA ALA A 39 10.41 -1.24 -40.37
C ALA A 39 11.34 -0.39 -39.51
N GLU A 40 12.18 -1.09 -38.74
CA GLU A 40 12.73 -0.67 -37.45
C GLU A 40 12.73 0.86 -37.26
N THR A 41 11.85 1.37 -36.39
CA THR A 41 12.00 2.73 -35.86
C THR A 41 13.31 2.75 -35.09
N LEU A 42 14.38 3.07 -35.81
CA LEU A 42 15.72 3.23 -35.31
C LEU A 42 15.71 4.46 -34.42
N GLU A 43 15.26 4.26 -33.18
CA GLU A 43 15.44 5.23 -32.11
C GLU A 43 16.95 5.49 -32.04
N ASP A 44 17.35 6.69 -32.48
CA ASP A 44 18.74 7.10 -32.51
C ASP A 44 19.19 7.28 -31.07
N THR A 45 19.72 6.18 -30.51
CA THR A 45 20.11 6.09 -29.11
C THR A 45 21.19 7.11 -28.78
N ASP A 46 22.03 7.46 -29.76
CA ASP A 46 23.08 8.45 -29.58
C ASP A 46 22.47 9.86 -29.48
N VAL A 47 21.50 10.21 -30.33
CA VAL A 47 20.71 11.45 -30.19
C VAL A 47 19.97 11.51 -28.84
N ALA A 48 19.35 10.41 -28.41
CA ALA A 48 18.66 10.34 -27.12
C ALA A 48 19.62 10.55 -25.92
N LEU A 49 20.76 9.84 -25.92
CA LEU A 49 21.82 9.97 -24.91
C LEU A 49 22.48 11.35 -24.95
N HIS A 50 22.58 12.00 -26.12
CA HIS A 50 23.07 13.36 -26.24
C HIS A 50 22.09 14.38 -25.64
N ALA A 51 20.78 14.21 -25.85
CA ALA A 51 19.75 15.06 -25.25
C ALA A 51 19.71 14.91 -23.72
N GLU A 52 19.83 13.69 -23.20
CA GLU A 52 19.93 13.42 -21.75
C GLU A 52 21.14 14.12 -21.12
N ARG A 53 22.32 13.99 -21.74
CA ARG A 53 23.56 14.64 -21.28
C ARG A 53 23.45 16.17 -21.31
N GLN A 54 22.82 16.75 -22.34
CA GLN A 54 22.58 18.19 -22.42
C GLN A 54 21.63 18.67 -21.32
N LEU A 55 20.59 17.90 -20.99
CA LEU A 55 19.67 18.21 -19.88
C LEU A 55 20.41 18.20 -18.55
N ILE A 56 21.21 17.17 -18.27
CA ILE A 56 22.02 17.07 -17.04
C ILE A 56 22.98 18.26 -16.94
N GLN A 57 23.75 18.55 -18.00
CA GLN A 57 24.69 19.67 -18.02
C GLN A 57 24.01 21.03 -17.78
N TRP A 58 22.81 21.24 -18.35
CA TRP A 58 22.03 22.46 -18.14
C TRP A 58 21.48 22.58 -16.70
N VAL A 59 21.06 21.46 -16.09
CA VAL A 59 20.65 21.43 -14.68
C VAL A 59 21.83 21.73 -13.75
N ASP A 60 22.99 21.11 -13.99
CA ASP A 60 24.21 21.36 -13.23
C ASP A 60 24.64 22.84 -13.35
N GLU A 61 24.68 23.39 -14.56
CA GLU A 61 24.99 24.82 -14.79
C GLU A 61 24.00 25.73 -14.05
N ALA A 62 22.70 25.44 -14.08
CA ALA A 62 21.68 26.23 -13.37
C ALA A 62 21.81 26.16 -11.84
N VAL A 63 22.20 25.00 -11.29
CA VAL A 63 22.48 24.83 -9.85
C VAL A 63 23.74 25.59 -9.45
N ASP A 64 24.79 25.53 -10.26
CA ASP A 64 26.05 26.21 -10.03
C ASP A 64 25.90 27.74 -10.10
N ASP A 65 25.11 28.24 -11.06
CA ASP A 65 24.78 29.66 -11.16
C ASP A 65 23.92 30.15 -9.99
N PHE A 66 22.96 29.34 -9.54
CA PHE A 66 22.17 29.63 -8.34
C PHE A 66 23.05 29.66 -7.07
N ALA A 67 24.00 28.73 -6.94
CA ALA A 67 24.98 28.70 -5.85
C ALA A 67 25.87 29.95 -5.87
N ARG A 68 26.45 30.29 -7.04
CA ARG A 68 27.38 31.42 -7.22
C ARG A 68 26.72 32.78 -7.00
N ARG A 69 25.41 32.88 -7.20
CA ARG A 69 24.58 34.07 -6.91
C ARG A 69 24.12 34.16 -5.44
N GLY A 70 24.59 33.26 -4.56
CA GLY A 70 24.22 33.24 -3.14
C GLY A 70 22.81 32.70 -2.86
N GLY A 71 22.21 31.97 -3.81
CA GLY A 71 20.87 31.38 -3.65
C GLY A 71 20.75 30.42 -2.47
N PHE A 72 21.86 29.82 -2.06
CA PHE A 72 21.97 28.96 -0.87
C PHE A 72 22.35 29.70 0.42
N ASP A 73 22.46 31.03 0.45
CA ASP A 73 22.90 31.76 1.66
C ASP A 73 21.78 32.10 2.64
N ASN A 74 20.56 32.33 2.16
CA ASN A 74 19.40 32.61 3.02
C ASN A 74 18.45 31.39 3.15
N LEU A 75 18.99 30.17 3.17
CA LEU A 75 18.17 28.96 3.38
C LEU A 75 17.57 28.94 4.79
N PRO A 76 16.27 28.60 4.95
CA PRO A 76 15.61 28.54 6.25
C PRO A 76 16.23 27.45 7.12
N GLY A 77 17.09 27.86 8.07
CA GLY A 77 17.81 26.95 8.97
C GLY A 77 19.31 26.81 8.71
N LYS A 78 19.89 27.49 7.71
CA LYS A 78 21.35 27.46 7.46
C LYS A 78 22.13 27.77 8.74
N GLY A 79 23.12 26.93 9.05
CA GLY A 79 23.98 27.07 10.23
C GLY A 79 23.33 26.81 11.60
N LYS A 80 22.03 26.46 11.65
CA LYS A 80 21.36 26.08 12.91
C LYS A 80 21.47 24.56 13.11
N PRO A 81 21.69 24.06 14.34
CA PRO A 81 21.63 22.63 14.61
C PRO A 81 20.27 22.04 14.16
N LEU A 82 20.31 20.88 13.51
CA LEU A 82 19.10 20.20 13.07
C LEU A 82 18.26 19.81 14.30
N LYS A 83 17.03 20.32 14.38
CA LYS A 83 16.06 19.88 15.38
C LYS A 83 15.53 18.50 15.00
N VAL A 84 16.16 17.46 15.53
CA VAL A 84 15.60 16.11 15.52
C VAL A 84 14.30 16.14 16.32
N PRO A 85 13.16 15.67 15.79
CA PRO A 85 11.92 15.56 16.56
C PRO A 85 12.11 14.59 17.73
N GLU A 86 11.76 15.02 18.95
CA GLU A 86 11.74 14.14 20.12
C GLU A 86 10.45 13.29 20.08
N GLY A 87 10.57 12.04 19.62
CA GLY A 87 9.45 11.10 19.51
C GLY A 87 9.63 10.12 18.36
N ASP A 88 8.53 9.48 17.95
CA ASP A 88 8.51 8.62 16.78
C ASP A 88 8.54 9.44 15.47
N VAL A 89 9.46 9.08 14.58
CA VAL A 89 9.61 9.68 13.26
C VAL A 89 8.38 9.40 12.39
N LEU A 90 7.77 8.21 12.50
CA LEU A 90 6.55 7.86 11.76
C LEU A 90 5.38 8.74 12.23
N GLN A 91 5.16 8.87 13.54
CA GLN A 91 4.16 9.78 14.11
C GLN A 91 4.35 11.23 13.62
N THR A 92 5.60 11.71 13.53
CA THR A 92 5.92 13.06 13.03
C THR A 92 5.57 13.21 11.54
N ILE A 93 5.90 12.21 10.71
CA ILE A 93 5.55 12.19 9.28
C ILE A 93 4.03 12.18 9.09
N MET A 94 3.29 11.35 9.84
CA MET A 94 1.82 11.29 9.77
C MET A 94 1.17 12.63 10.14
N GLN A 95 1.64 13.30 11.19
CA GLN A 95 1.14 14.63 11.58
C GLN A 95 1.39 15.67 10.48
N ASN A 96 2.60 15.73 9.91
CA ASN A 96 2.92 16.63 8.80
C ASN A 96 2.07 16.36 7.55
N ALA A 97 1.76 15.10 7.27
CA ALA A 97 0.87 14.67 6.19
C ALA A 97 -0.63 14.84 6.51
N LYS A 98 -0.99 15.34 7.70
CA LYS A 98 -2.37 15.45 8.22
C LYS A 98 -3.12 14.10 8.30
N ILE A 99 -2.40 12.98 8.37
CA ILE A 99 -2.97 11.64 8.48
C ILE A 99 -3.29 11.37 9.97
N PRO A 100 -4.52 10.94 10.31
CA PRO A 100 -4.87 10.62 11.69
C PRO A 100 -4.04 9.42 12.21
N PRO A 101 -3.64 9.39 13.50
CA PRO A 101 -2.91 8.26 14.08
C PRO A 101 -3.64 6.91 13.92
N PRO A 102 -2.94 5.77 13.87
CA PRO A 102 -3.55 4.46 13.62
C PRO A 102 -4.70 4.11 14.58
N TRP A 103 -4.56 4.43 15.88
CA TRP A 103 -5.61 4.20 16.88
C TRP A 103 -6.89 5.03 16.62
N VAL A 104 -6.79 6.18 15.95
CA VAL A 104 -7.95 7.01 15.56
C VAL A 104 -8.69 6.39 14.37
N MET A 105 -7.95 5.79 13.43
CA MET A 105 -8.55 5.07 12.29
C MET A 105 -9.26 3.80 12.79
N LEU A 106 -8.56 2.97 13.58
CA LEU A 106 -9.14 1.79 14.21
C LEU A 106 -10.35 2.14 15.11
N ARG A 107 -10.37 3.29 15.79
CA ARG A 107 -11.55 3.74 16.54
C ARG A 107 -12.80 3.87 15.66
N ARG A 108 -12.65 4.38 14.43
CA ARG A 108 -13.74 4.56 13.46
C ARG A 108 -14.19 3.22 12.87
N GLU A 109 -13.23 2.36 12.52
CA GLU A 109 -13.49 1.00 12.04
C GLU A 109 -14.29 0.18 13.06
N ILE A 110 -13.95 0.28 14.35
CA ILE A 110 -14.72 -0.34 15.44
C ILE A 110 -16.16 0.21 15.49
N GLY A 111 -16.36 1.51 15.30
CA GLY A 111 -17.71 2.10 15.26
C GLY A 111 -18.59 1.48 14.18
N VAL A 112 -18.10 1.46 12.94
CA VAL A 112 -18.79 0.83 11.80
C VAL A 112 -19.02 -0.67 12.03
N ALA A 113 -18.04 -1.37 12.63
CA ALA A 113 -18.18 -2.78 12.97
C ALA A 113 -19.27 -3.02 14.04
N MET A 114 -19.48 -2.10 14.98
CA MET A 114 -20.58 -2.15 15.96
C MET A 114 -21.95 -1.86 15.32
N GLU A 115 -22.04 -0.89 14.41
CA GLU A 115 -23.28 -0.61 13.67
C GLU A 115 -23.73 -1.85 12.88
N TYR A 116 -22.81 -2.48 12.15
CA TYR A 116 -23.05 -3.74 11.45
C TYR A 116 -23.43 -4.90 12.40
N ALA A 117 -22.87 -4.95 13.62
CA ALA A 117 -23.27 -5.93 14.63
C ALA A 117 -24.72 -5.72 15.12
N VAL A 118 -25.18 -4.47 15.21
CA VAL A 118 -26.57 -4.15 15.53
C VAL A 118 -27.49 -4.49 14.35
N GLU A 119 -27.09 -4.22 13.11
CA GLU A 119 -27.83 -4.60 11.90
C GLU A 119 -27.98 -6.13 11.77
N LEU A 120 -26.94 -6.91 12.09
CA LEU A 120 -27.01 -8.37 12.18
C LEU A 120 -28.03 -8.85 13.22
N MET A 121 -28.12 -8.18 14.37
CA MET A 121 -29.11 -8.51 15.41
C MET A 121 -30.54 -8.12 14.99
N ASP A 122 -30.73 -6.97 14.35
CA ASP A 122 -32.06 -6.48 13.94
C ASP A 122 -32.60 -7.18 12.67
N SER A 123 -31.72 -7.68 11.80
CA SER A 123 -32.09 -8.52 10.65
C SER A 123 -32.38 -9.99 11.02
N GLY A 124 -32.19 -10.37 12.29
CA GLY A 124 -32.40 -11.75 12.76
C GLY A 124 -31.37 -12.74 12.22
N ALA A 125 -30.14 -12.29 11.96
CA ALA A 125 -29.05 -13.16 11.54
C ALA A 125 -28.75 -14.23 12.61
N GLY A 126 -28.25 -15.39 12.16
CA GLY A 126 -27.98 -16.53 13.05
C GLY A 126 -26.98 -16.17 14.16
N GLU A 127 -27.29 -16.58 15.39
CA GLU A 127 -26.56 -16.18 16.62
C GLU A 127 -25.03 -16.28 16.52
N GLN A 128 -24.50 -17.32 15.87
CA GLN A 128 -23.06 -17.50 15.67
C GLN A 128 -22.42 -16.31 14.93
N ALA A 129 -23.08 -15.73 13.93
CA ALA A 129 -22.55 -14.60 13.17
C ALA A 129 -22.49 -13.32 14.02
N VAL A 130 -23.43 -13.14 14.95
CA VAL A 130 -23.40 -12.04 15.93
C VAL A 130 -22.25 -12.24 16.91
N ASP A 131 -22.05 -13.45 17.43
CA ASP A 131 -20.96 -13.73 18.38
C ASP A 131 -19.57 -13.66 17.73
N ASP A 132 -19.40 -14.14 16.50
CA ASP A 132 -18.15 -14.02 15.74
C ASP A 132 -17.79 -12.54 15.49
N GLN A 133 -18.79 -11.72 15.12
CA GLN A 133 -18.63 -10.27 14.95
C GLN A 133 -18.30 -9.57 16.28
N LEU A 134 -18.97 -9.92 17.38
CA LEU A 134 -18.64 -9.42 18.71
C LEU A 134 -17.23 -9.83 19.16
N LEU A 135 -16.75 -11.02 18.79
CA LEU A 135 -15.39 -11.49 19.08
C LEU A 135 -14.35 -10.68 18.29
N LEU A 136 -14.61 -10.39 17.02
CA LEU A 136 -13.78 -9.52 16.17
C LEU A 136 -13.67 -8.11 16.76
N ILE A 137 -14.80 -7.47 17.06
CA ILE A 137 -14.86 -6.14 17.68
C ILE A 137 -14.08 -6.12 19.00
N ASN A 138 -14.27 -7.13 19.85
CA ASN A 138 -13.57 -7.23 21.13
C ASN A 138 -12.05 -7.45 20.99
N ARG A 139 -11.58 -7.97 19.85
CA ARG A 139 -10.14 -8.03 19.51
C ARG A 139 -9.61 -6.65 19.10
N GLN A 140 -10.32 -5.96 18.20
CA GLN A 140 -9.97 -4.60 17.77
C GLN A 140 -9.94 -3.61 18.95
N ILE A 141 -10.87 -3.73 19.93
CA ILE A 141 -10.87 -2.92 21.15
C ILE A 141 -9.62 -3.16 22.00
N LEU A 142 -9.14 -4.40 22.11
CA LEU A 142 -7.89 -4.69 22.82
C LEU A 142 -6.68 -4.09 22.10
N GLU A 143 -6.66 -4.14 20.77
CA GLU A 143 -5.61 -3.57 19.93
C GLU A 143 -5.58 -2.03 20.00
N LEU A 144 -6.76 -1.39 19.96
CA LEU A 144 -6.92 0.05 20.22
C LEU A 144 -6.40 0.42 21.61
N ASN A 145 -6.72 -0.37 22.64
CA ASN A 145 -6.25 -0.14 24.01
C ASN A 145 -4.74 -0.37 24.19
N LEU A 146 -4.07 -1.08 23.27
CA LEU A 146 -2.61 -1.23 23.25
C LEU A 146 -1.91 -0.08 22.51
N MET A 147 -2.55 0.50 21.49
CA MET A 147 -2.04 1.65 20.73
C MET A 147 -2.42 3.02 21.32
N ALA A 148 -3.35 3.07 22.27
CA ALA A 148 -3.85 4.32 22.84
C ALA A 148 -2.78 5.00 23.73
N PRO A 149 -2.48 6.31 23.52
CA PRO A 149 -1.44 7.00 24.29
C PRO A 149 -1.85 7.34 25.74
N SER A 150 -3.08 7.05 26.18
CA SER A 150 -3.54 7.28 27.55
C SER A 150 -4.75 6.43 27.93
N LEU A 151 -4.85 6.06 29.21
CA LEU A 151 -5.93 5.21 29.74
C LEU A 151 -7.34 5.80 29.56
N SER A 152 -7.47 7.12 29.43
CA SER A 152 -8.74 7.81 29.15
C SER A 152 -9.28 7.56 27.73
N LEU A 153 -8.42 7.19 26.79
CA LEU A 153 -8.80 6.83 25.42
C LEU A 153 -9.18 5.34 25.31
N HIS A 154 -8.95 4.53 26.33
CA HIS A 154 -9.29 3.11 26.31
C HIS A 154 -10.81 2.91 26.27
N ARG A 155 -11.25 1.79 25.70
CA ARG A 155 -12.66 1.40 25.61
C ARG A 155 -12.89 0.02 26.23
N ARG A 156 -14.11 -0.19 26.72
CA ARG A 156 -14.55 -1.45 27.33
C ARG A 156 -14.93 -2.44 26.24
N LYS A 157 -14.82 -3.74 26.57
CA LYS A 157 -15.38 -4.83 25.76
C LYS A 157 -16.90 -4.73 25.69
N VAL A 158 -17.47 -5.27 24.62
CA VAL A 158 -18.92 -5.31 24.33
C VAL A 158 -19.50 -6.72 24.40
N SER A 159 -20.78 -6.79 24.71
CA SER A 159 -21.64 -7.99 24.72
C SER A 159 -22.91 -7.72 23.91
N ARG A 160 -23.70 -8.77 23.64
CA ARG A 160 -25.02 -8.66 22.98
C ARG A 160 -25.95 -7.63 23.67
N ASP A 161 -25.88 -7.51 24.99
CA ASP A 161 -26.70 -6.59 25.80
C ASP A 161 -26.21 -5.14 25.75
N THR A 162 -24.90 -4.93 25.56
CA THR A 162 -24.25 -3.61 25.67
C THR A 162 -23.93 -2.98 24.32
N ILE A 163 -23.88 -3.75 23.24
CA ILE A 163 -23.47 -3.30 21.90
C ILE A 163 -24.25 -2.06 21.42
N ARG A 164 -25.59 -2.03 21.58
CA ARG A 164 -26.43 -0.90 21.16
C ARG A 164 -26.11 0.40 21.91
N GLU A 165 -25.90 0.31 23.21
CA GLU A 165 -25.56 1.46 24.06
C GLU A 165 -24.15 1.99 23.76
N GLN A 166 -23.20 1.08 23.51
CA GLN A 166 -21.82 1.44 23.22
C GLN A 166 -21.66 2.01 21.80
N ALA A 167 -22.41 1.51 20.81
CA ALA A 167 -22.42 2.06 19.45
C ALA A 167 -22.85 3.53 19.43
N ALA A 168 -23.98 3.88 20.06
CA ALA A 168 -24.46 5.26 20.16
C ALA A 168 -23.40 6.19 20.80
N LYS A 169 -22.84 5.77 21.95
CA LYS A 169 -21.78 6.50 22.66
C LYS A 169 -20.46 6.61 21.88
N TRP A 170 -20.24 5.75 20.88
CA TRP A 170 -19.06 5.85 20.01
C TRP A 170 -19.19 7.02 19.04
N ASN A 171 -20.39 7.27 18.53
CA ASN A 171 -20.68 8.28 17.52
C ASN A 171 -20.89 9.68 18.11
N GLU A 172 -21.48 9.77 19.31
CA GLU A 172 -21.71 11.05 20.01
C GLU A 172 -20.42 11.73 20.53
N GLY A 173 -19.34 10.96 20.69
CA GLY A 173 -18.03 11.44 21.17
C GLY A 173 -17.01 11.60 20.05
N GLY A 174 -17.31 12.42 19.03
CA GLY A 174 -16.48 12.71 17.86
C GLY A 174 -15.71 14.02 17.95
#